data_AF-A0A3B9TSB5-F1
#
_entry.id   AF-A0A3B9TSB5-F1
#
_cell.length_a   1.000
_cell.length_b   1.000
_cell.length_c   1.000
_cell.angle_alpha   90.00
_cell.angle_beta   90.00
_cell.angle_gamma   90.00
#
_symmetry.space_group_name_H-M   'P 1'
#
loop_
_entity.id
_entity.type
_entity.pdbx_description
1 polymer ?
#
loop_
_entity_poly.entity_id
_entity_poly.type
_entity_poly.pdbx_seq_one_letter_code
_entity_poly.pdbx_strand_id
1 'polypeptide(L)'
;MKFFDLQFFAHKKGQGSTANGRDSISKRLGIKRSDGQYVKAGNILVRQRGTKYHPGANVGRGKDDTLFALSEGTVRYVTKAGRKFVAVEPAATI
;
A
#
# COMPACT_ATOMS: atom_id res chain seq x y z
N MET A 1 19.67 -56.31 46.96
CA MET A 1 18.78 -56.22 45.78
C MET A 1 17.97 -54.93 45.89
N LYS A 2 18.43 -53.84 45.27
CA LYS A 2 17.71 -52.56 45.25
C LYS A 2 17.58 -52.10 43.80
N PHE A 3 16.32 -52.04 43.38
CA PHE A 3 15.67 -51.10 42.48
C PHE A 3 16.54 -50.46 41.38
N PHE A 4 16.18 -50.82 40.14
CA PHE A 4 16.42 -50.02 38.94
C PHE A 4 15.80 -48.62 39.12
N ASP A 5 16.60 -47.64 39.55
CA ASP A 5 16.29 -46.23 39.32
C ASP A 5 16.73 -45.87 37.90
N LEU A 6 15.86 -46.17 36.93
CA LEU A 6 15.82 -45.47 35.65
C LEU A 6 15.43 -44.01 35.95
N GLN A 7 16.40 -43.22 36.41
CA GLN A 7 16.23 -41.79 36.56
C GLN A 7 16.18 -41.19 35.14
N PHE A 8 14.94 -41.09 34.65
CA PHE A 8 14.51 -40.57 33.36
C PHE A 8 15.41 -39.46 32.83
N PHE A 9 15.93 -39.67 31.61
CA PHE A 9 16.50 -38.63 30.77
C PHE A 9 15.67 -37.35 30.88
N ALA A 10 16.27 -36.29 31.42
CA ALA A 10 15.71 -34.95 31.33
C ALA A 10 15.81 -34.48 29.88
N HIS A 11 14.88 -34.90 29.02
CA HIS A 11 14.67 -34.22 27.75
C HIS A 11 14.09 -32.85 28.06
N LYS A 12 14.86 -31.82 27.70
CA LYS A 12 14.61 -30.38 27.88
C LYS A 12 13.11 -30.05 27.88
N LYS A 13 12.50 -29.90 29.06
CA LYS A 13 11.10 -29.47 29.17
C LYS A 13 11.05 -27.95 29.06
N GLY A 14 10.48 -27.49 27.96
CA GLY A 14 10.02 -26.11 27.84
C GLY A 14 10.79 -25.31 26.80
N GLN A 15 10.62 -25.64 25.53
CA GLN A 15 10.66 -24.60 24.52
C GLN A 15 9.23 -24.08 24.36
N GLY A 16 8.94 -22.90 24.90
CA GLY A 16 7.67 -22.22 24.61
C GLY A 16 7.73 -21.66 23.19
N SER A 17 6.83 -22.08 22.31
CA SER A 17 6.63 -21.36 21.05
C SER A 17 5.81 -20.12 21.35
N THR A 18 6.46 -18.95 21.40
CA THR A 18 5.73 -17.69 21.28
C THR A 18 5.46 -17.47 19.81
N ALA A 19 4.28 -17.90 19.35
CA ALA A 19 3.84 -17.60 17.99
C ALA A 19 3.48 -16.11 17.93
N ASN A 20 4.43 -15.27 17.52
CA ASN A 20 4.18 -13.86 17.23
C ASN A 20 3.40 -13.73 15.91
N GLY A 21 2.14 -14.16 15.92
CA GLY A 21 1.20 -14.10 14.80
C GLY A 21 0.36 -12.83 14.80
N ARG A 22 1.00 -11.65 14.82
CA ARG A 22 0.28 -10.37 14.75
C ARG A 22 0.32 -9.83 13.32
N ASP A 23 -0.78 -10.00 12.62
CA ASP A 23 -1.01 -9.31 11.35
C ASP A 23 -1.91 -8.09 11.51
N SER A 24 -1.59 -7.04 10.76
CA SER A 24 -2.41 -5.84 10.69
C SER A 24 -3.45 -5.97 9.57
N ILE A 25 -4.65 -5.41 9.79
CA ILE A 25 -5.72 -5.42 8.79
C ILE A 25 -5.24 -4.73 7.50
N SER A 26 -5.54 -5.36 6.36
CA SER A 26 -5.26 -4.78 5.03
C SER A 26 -5.90 -3.39 4.87
N LYS A 27 -5.07 -2.39 4.55
CA LYS A 27 -5.48 -0.98 4.41
C LYS A 27 -5.96 -0.63 2.99
N ARG A 28 -6.10 -1.62 2.09
CA ARG A 28 -6.59 -1.46 0.70
C ARG A 28 -5.88 -0.33 -0.08
N LEU A 29 -4.56 -0.23 0.11
CA LEU A 29 -3.70 0.69 -0.64
C LEU A 29 -3.63 0.29 -2.12
N GLY A 30 -3.09 1.18 -2.95
CA GLY A 30 -2.88 0.96 -4.38
C GLY A 30 -3.62 1.95 -5.28
N ILE A 31 -3.49 1.69 -6.57
CA ILE A 31 -4.10 2.46 -7.65
C ILE A 31 -5.61 2.20 -7.68
N LYS A 32 -6.41 3.25 -7.90
CA LYS A 32 -7.88 3.22 -7.97
C LYS A 32 -8.42 3.59 -9.34
N ARG A 33 -7.64 4.32 -10.14
CA ARG A 33 -7.94 4.67 -11.53
C ARG A 33 -6.74 4.34 -12.40
N SER A 34 -6.96 3.62 -13.49
CA SER A 34 -5.90 3.20 -14.41
C SER A 34 -5.55 4.31 -15.39
N ASP A 35 -4.42 4.16 -16.10
CA ASP A 35 -4.06 5.03 -17.21
C ASP A 35 -5.16 5.04 -18.28
N GLY A 36 -5.43 6.21 -18.87
CA GLY A 36 -6.44 6.37 -19.92
C GLY A 36 -7.90 6.41 -19.42
N GLN A 37 -8.15 6.30 -18.12
CA GLN A 37 -9.50 6.35 -17.59
C GLN A 37 -9.98 7.79 -17.38
N TYR A 38 -11.22 8.07 -17.78
CA TYR A 38 -11.88 9.34 -17.49
C TYR A 38 -12.25 9.44 -15.99
N VAL A 39 -11.95 10.58 -15.39
CA VAL A 39 -12.22 10.89 -13.98
C VAL A 39 -12.88 12.25 -13.85
N LYS A 40 -13.75 12.37 -12.85
CA LYS A 40 -14.31 13.65 -12.41
C LYS A 40 -13.37 14.28 -11.37
N ALA A 41 -13.50 15.60 -11.20
CA ALA A 41 -12.86 16.30 -10.09
C ALA A 41 -13.23 15.65 -8.73
N GLY A 42 -12.26 15.54 -7.82
CA GLY A 42 -12.41 14.93 -6.50
C GLY A 42 -12.21 13.40 -6.47
N ASN A 43 -12.12 12.72 -7.61
CA ASN A 43 -11.90 11.27 -7.62
C ASN A 43 -10.51 10.90 -7.07
N ILE A 44 -10.46 9.84 -6.27
CA ILE A 44 -9.21 9.26 -5.78
C ILE A 44 -8.52 8.48 -6.91
N LEU A 45 -7.26 8.81 -7.17
CA LEU A 45 -6.43 8.15 -8.19
C LEU A 45 -5.59 7.04 -7.57
N VAL A 46 -4.90 7.34 -6.46
CA VAL A 46 -3.98 6.39 -5.80
C VAL A 46 -4.02 6.60 -4.30
N ARG A 47 -4.15 5.50 -3.54
CA ARG A 47 -3.90 5.49 -2.09
C ARG A 47 -2.54 4.88 -1.83
N GLN A 48 -1.63 5.62 -1.21
CA GLN A 48 -0.26 5.18 -1.00
C GLN A 48 0.24 5.49 0.41
N ARG A 49 1.44 5.02 0.72
CA ARG A 49 2.21 5.41 1.90
C ARG A 49 3.50 6.03 1.40
N GLY A 50 3.76 7.28 1.79
CA GLY A 50 4.78 8.10 1.14
C GLY A 50 4.42 8.37 -0.33
N THR A 51 5.38 8.95 -1.06
CA THR A 51 5.21 9.32 -2.47
C THR A 51 5.89 8.30 -3.40
N LYS A 52 5.20 7.19 -3.70
CA LYS A 52 5.60 6.30 -4.81
C LYS A 52 5.24 6.91 -6.16
N TYR A 53 4.07 7.55 -6.18
CA TYR A 53 3.58 8.37 -7.26
C TYR A 53 3.56 9.82 -6.78
N HIS A 54 4.14 10.70 -7.58
CA HIS A 54 4.16 12.13 -7.34
C HIS A 54 2.96 12.80 -8.02
N PRO A 55 2.39 13.85 -7.40
CA PRO A 55 1.36 14.65 -8.05
C PRO A 55 1.95 15.35 -9.29
N GLY A 56 1.25 15.23 -10.41
CA GLY A 56 1.51 15.95 -11.65
C GLY A 56 0.48 17.06 -11.87
N ALA A 57 0.21 17.38 -13.13
CA ALA A 57 -0.80 18.38 -13.49
C ALA A 57 -2.20 17.96 -13.02
N ASN A 58 -2.97 18.90 -12.47
CA ASN A 58 -4.35 18.71 -12.02
C ASN A 58 -4.55 17.58 -11.00
N VAL A 59 -3.53 17.27 -10.19
CA VAL A 59 -3.59 16.26 -9.13
C VAL A 59 -3.16 16.86 -7.80
N GLY A 60 -4.01 16.72 -6.79
CA GLY A 60 -3.73 17.12 -5.41
C GLY A 60 -3.19 15.95 -4.58
N ARG A 61 -2.46 16.27 -3.51
CA ARG A 61 -1.99 15.30 -2.50
C ARG A 61 -2.65 15.59 -1.15
N GLY A 62 -3.32 14.59 -0.58
CA GLY A 62 -3.92 14.66 0.76
C GLY A 62 -2.89 14.48 1.88
N LYS A 63 -3.35 14.63 3.14
CA LYS A 63 -2.52 14.43 4.35
C LYS A 63 -2.01 12.99 4.50
N ASP A 64 -2.76 12.00 4.01
CA ASP A 64 -2.39 10.58 4.04
C ASP A 64 -1.65 10.12 2.77
N ASP A 65 -1.07 11.06 2.01
CA ASP A 65 -0.42 10.86 0.71
C ASP A 65 -1.33 10.36 -0.42
N THR A 66 -2.65 10.32 -0.21
CA THR A 66 -3.61 9.97 -1.27
C THR A 66 -3.60 11.03 -2.37
N LEU A 67 -3.54 10.57 -3.63
CA LEU A 67 -3.65 11.42 -4.81
C LEU A 67 -5.09 11.49 -5.30
N PHE A 68 -5.57 12.69 -5.60
CA PHE A 68 -6.93 12.94 -6.10
C PHE A 68 -6.92 13.94 -7.27
N ALA A 69 -7.91 13.82 -8.15
CA ALA A 69 -8.07 14.69 -9.31
C ALA A 69 -8.61 16.07 -8.90
N LEU A 70 -8.02 17.15 -9.40
CA LEU A 70 -8.50 18.52 -9.20
C LEU A 70 -9.45 18.96 -10.31
N SER A 71 -9.26 18.45 -11.53
CA SER A 71 -10.11 18.69 -12.68
C SER A 71 -10.68 17.38 -13.22
N GLU A 72 -11.72 17.48 -14.03
CA GLU A 72 -12.17 16.38 -14.86
C GLU A 72 -11.23 16.17 -16.06
N GLY A 73 -11.15 14.94 -16.56
CA GLY A 73 -10.25 14.59 -17.65
C GLY A 73 -9.79 13.14 -17.61
N THR A 74 -8.72 12.84 -18.33
CA THR A 74 -8.15 11.51 -18.48
C THR A 74 -6.89 11.37 -17.62
N VAL A 75 -6.78 10.26 -16.88
CA VAL A 75 -5.61 9.98 -16.04
C VAL A 75 -4.43 9.56 -16.89
N ARG A 76 -3.26 10.18 -16.66
CA ARG A 76 -2.00 9.84 -17.31
C ARG A 76 -0.89 9.57 -16.30
N TYR A 77 -0.26 8.41 -16.42
CA TYR A 77 0.92 8.01 -15.64
C TYR A 77 2.18 8.26 -16.46
N VAL A 78 3.10 9.08 -15.94
CA VAL A 78 4.36 9.45 -16.63
C VAL A 78 5.54 9.12 -15.73
N THR A 79 6.63 8.61 -16.29
CA THR A 79 7.90 8.47 -15.57
C THR A 79 8.89 9.51 -16.08
N LYS A 80 9.38 10.38 -15.19
CA LYS A 80 10.34 11.45 -15.51
C LYS A 80 11.49 11.40 -14.51
N ALA A 81 12.73 11.35 -15.01
CA ALA A 81 13.96 11.33 -14.22
C ALA A 81 13.93 10.28 -13.08
N GLY A 82 13.44 9.06 -13.37
CA GLY A 82 13.34 7.97 -12.40
C GLY A 82 12.19 8.06 -11.39
N ARG A 83 11.37 9.13 -11.43
CA ARG A 83 10.18 9.30 -10.59
C ARG A 83 8.89 9.12 -11.38
N LYS A 84 7.89 8.49 -10.76
CA LYS A 84 6.56 8.28 -11.37
C LYS A 84 5.63 9.42 -10.97
N PHE A 85 4.92 9.98 -11.93
CA PHE A 85 3.98 11.07 -11.77
C PHE A 85 2.59 10.64 -12.24
N VAL A 86 1.57 11.21 -11.63
CA VAL A 86 0.16 11.05 -12.04
C VAL A 86 -0.36 12.42 -12.38
N ALA A 87 -0.77 12.61 -13.62
CA ALA A 87 -1.40 13.82 -14.11
C ALA A 87 -2.82 13.50 -14.58
N VAL A 88 -3.69 14.51 -14.59
CA VAL A 88 -4.97 14.47 -15.27
C VAL A 88 -4.93 15.45 -16.42
N GLU A 89 -5.05 14.93 -17.64
CA GLU A 89 -5.17 15.73 -18.85
C GLU A 89 -6.64 16.12 -19.02
N PRO A 90 -6.97 17.42 -18.96
CA PRO A 90 -8.36 17.86 -19.07
C PRO A 90 -8.87 17.55 -20.47
N ALA A 91 -10.02 16.87 -20.55
CA ALA A 91 -10.74 16.76 -21.81
C ALA A 91 -11.33 18.13 -22.10
N ALA A 92 -10.92 18.74 -23.22
CA ALA A 92 -11.41 20.05 -23.62
C ALA A 92 -12.94 20.03 -23.69
N THR A 93 -13.58 20.89 -22.88
CA THR A 93 -14.98 21.24 -23.05
C THR A 93 -15.11 22.00 -24.38
N ILE A 94 -15.97 21.50 -25.27
CA ILE A 94 -16.33 22.14 -26.55
C ILE A 94 -17.06 23.46 -26.27
#